data_AF-A0A7W4W7L1-F1
#
_entry.id   AF-A0A7W4W7L1-F1
#
_cell.length_a   1.000
_cell.length_b   1.000
_cell.length_c   1.000
_cell.angle_alpha   90.00
_cell.angle_beta   90.00
_cell.angle_gamma   90.00
#
_symmetry.space_group_name_H-M   'P 1'
#
loop_
_entity.id
_entity.type
_entity.pdbx_description
1 polymer ?
#
loop_
_entity_poly.entity_id
_entity_poly.type
_entity_poly.pdbx_seq_one_letter_code
_entity_poly.pdbx_strand_id
1 'polypeptide(L)'
;MQINKCETPKGLVISDKPCGTDATQIDIKKPTSSGIGMTAEGDWSKVTASNKRRELQRKISGREEAIARLERQRERELRILRSKRRRAANNLAGATWEQSIATEMNAVIEKYNALIEGERAEIAYLRERLRDLDV
;
A
#
# COMPACT_ATOMS: atom_id res chain seq x y z
N MET A 1 -39.39 16.15 -14.56
CA MET A 1 -40.28 15.15 -13.93
C MET A 1 -41.12 15.88 -12.90
N GLN A 2 -42.43 15.98 -13.10
CA GLN A 2 -43.34 16.66 -12.17
C GLN A 2 -43.86 15.63 -11.17
N ILE A 3 -43.79 15.94 -9.89
CA ILE A 3 -44.28 15.09 -8.81
C ILE A 3 -45.46 15.83 -8.17
N ASN A 4 -46.62 15.18 -8.15
CA ASN A 4 -47.87 15.75 -7.69
C ASN A 4 -48.30 15.12 -6.37
N LYS A 5 -48.84 15.94 -5.47
CA LYS A 5 -49.51 15.46 -4.26
C LYS A 5 -51.00 15.32 -4.53
N CYS A 6 -51.51 14.13 -4.24
CA CYS A 6 -52.91 13.76 -4.47
C CYS A 6 -53.53 13.33 -3.13
N GLU A 7 -54.67 13.93 -2.78
CA GLU A 7 -55.43 13.56 -1.59
C GLU A 7 -56.54 12.59 -2.01
N THR A 8 -56.48 11.36 -1.50
CA THR A 8 -57.48 10.32 -1.78
C THR A 8 -58.27 9.99 -0.51
N PRO A 9 -59.45 9.35 -0.60
CA PRO A 9 -60.22 8.93 0.57
C PRO A 9 -59.46 7.97 1.51
N LYS A 10 -58.38 7.34 1.03
CA LYS A 10 -57.51 6.43 1.78
C LYS A 10 -56.25 7.11 2.34
N GLY A 11 -56.11 8.43 2.16
CA GLY A 11 -54.97 9.22 2.60
C GLY A 11 -54.16 9.83 1.46
N LEU A 12 -53.01 10.39 1.83
CA LEU A 12 -52.10 11.12 0.95
C LEU A 12 -51.33 10.19 0.01
N VAL A 13 -51.28 10.50 -1.28
CA VAL A 13 -50.50 9.74 -2.28
C VAL A 13 -49.65 10.71 -3.11
N ILE A 14 -48.40 10.30 -3.39
CA ILE A 14 -47.48 11.02 -4.28
C ILE A 14 -47.46 10.30 -5.63
N SER A 15 -47.71 11.02 -6.72
CA SER A 15 -47.77 10.44 -8.07
C SER A 15 -46.95 11.25 -9.09
N ASP A 16 -46.41 10.54 -10.07
CA ASP A 16 -45.71 11.06 -11.25
C ASP A 16 -46.68 11.48 -12.39
N LYS A 17 -47.99 11.23 -12.22
CA LYS A 17 -49.06 11.70 -13.12
C LYS A 17 -50.06 12.57 -12.33
N PRO A 18 -50.64 13.62 -12.94
CA PRO A 18 -51.61 14.46 -12.24
C PRO A 18 -52.90 13.67 -11.95
N CYS A 19 -53.31 13.63 -10.67
CA CYS A 19 -54.46 12.82 -10.23
C CYS A 19 -55.83 13.51 -10.39
N GLY A 20 -55.90 14.70 -11.01
CA GLY A 20 -57.13 15.47 -11.18
C GLY A 20 -56.88 16.98 -11.26
N THR A 21 -57.95 17.78 -11.33
CA THR A 21 -57.90 19.26 -11.41
C THR A 21 -57.33 19.93 -10.16
N ASP A 22 -57.37 19.23 -9.03
CA ASP A 22 -56.95 19.75 -7.72
C ASP A 22 -55.52 19.30 -7.36
N ALA A 23 -54.78 18.77 -8.35
CA ALA A 23 -53.39 18.37 -8.17
C ALA A 23 -52.53 19.61 -7.90
N THR A 24 -51.98 19.68 -6.68
CA THR A 24 -51.03 20.73 -6.32
C THR A 24 -49.61 20.24 -6.61
N GLN A 25 -48.90 21.03 -7.41
CA GLN A 25 -47.50 20.78 -7.70
C GLN A 25 -46.68 21.04 -6.44
N ILE A 26 -45.94 20.03 -5.99
CA ILE A 26 -45.00 20.20 -4.89
C ILE A 26 -43.61 20.27 -5.47
N ASP A 27 -42.94 21.37 -5.19
CA ASP A 27 -41.51 21.48 -5.45
C ASP A 27 -40.76 20.82 -4.29
N ILE A 28 -40.37 19.56 -4.48
CA ILE A 28 -39.55 18.83 -3.52
C ILE A 28 -38.16 19.46 -3.56
N LYS A 29 -37.91 20.41 -2.67
CA LYS A 29 -36.54 20.84 -2.36
C LYS A 29 -35.80 19.62 -1.85
N LYS A 30 -34.96 19.04 -2.71
CA LYS A 30 -33.99 18.03 -2.28
C LYS A 30 -33.28 18.62 -1.07
N PRO A 31 -33.23 17.93 0.09
CA PRO A 31 -32.31 18.36 1.14
C PRO A 31 -30.95 18.48 0.47
N THR A 32 -30.27 19.59 0.65
CA THR A 32 -28.85 19.73 0.31
C THR A 32 -28.18 18.59 1.03
N SER A 33 -27.97 17.48 0.32
CA SER A 33 -27.29 16.34 0.88
C SER A 33 -25.95 16.89 1.31
N SER A 34 -25.60 16.76 2.59
CA SER A 34 -24.20 16.82 3.03
C SER A 34 -23.35 15.70 2.41
N GLY A 35 -23.88 14.99 1.40
CA GLY A 35 -23.14 14.19 0.46
C GLY A 35 -22.13 15.07 -0.23
N ILE A 36 -20.86 14.75 0.02
CA ILE A 36 -19.70 15.20 -0.74
C ILE A 36 -20.10 15.20 -2.21
N GLY A 37 -20.34 16.39 -2.76
CA GLY A 37 -20.68 16.56 -4.15
C GLY A 37 -19.48 16.10 -4.97
N MET A 38 -19.52 14.88 -5.47
CA MET A 38 -18.67 14.50 -6.60
C MET A 38 -19.26 15.17 -7.84
N THR A 39 -19.01 16.47 -7.97
CA THR A 39 -19.06 17.11 -9.28
C THR A 39 -17.91 16.51 -10.09
N ALA A 40 -18.14 16.28 -11.39
CA ALA A 40 -17.06 15.98 -12.33
C ALA A 40 -16.04 17.15 -12.47
N GLU A 41 -16.28 18.24 -11.74
CA GLU A 41 -15.51 19.49 -11.65
C GLU A 41 -14.96 19.72 -10.22
N GLY A 42 -14.77 18.67 -9.43
CA GLY A 42 -14.11 18.76 -8.12
C GLY A 42 -12.59 18.91 -8.27
N ASP A 43 -11.95 19.75 -7.44
CA ASP A 43 -10.48 19.81 -7.35
C ASP A 43 -9.93 18.51 -6.75
N TRP A 44 -9.67 17.53 -7.62
CA TRP A 44 -9.11 16.21 -7.27
C TRP A 44 -7.61 16.24 -6.99
N SER A 45 -6.93 17.39 -7.12
CA SER A 45 -5.48 17.49 -6.97
C SER A 45 -5.02 17.01 -5.59
N LYS A 46 -5.73 17.42 -4.53
CA LYS A 46 -5.42 17.04 -3.13
C LYS A 46 -5.62 15.55 -2.87
N VAL A 47 -6.68 14.97 -3.41
CA VAL A 47 -6.95 13.53 -3.29
C VAL A 47 -5.88 12.73 -4.03
N THR A 48 -5.51 13.17 -5.23
CA THR A 48 -4.48 12.53 -6.06
C THR A 48 -3.11 12.60 -5.40
N ALA A 49 -2.73 13.76 -4.85
CA ALA A 49 -1.49 13.93 -4.08
C ALA A 49 -1.46 13.05 -2.83
N SER A 50 -2.56 12.98 -2.08
CA SER A 50 -2.67 12.11 -0.90
C SER A 50 -2.52 10.62 -1.26
N ASN A 51 -3.17 10.18 -2.34
CA ASN A 51 -3.04 8.82 -2.84
C ASN A 51 -1.60 8.50 -3.26
N LYS A 52 -0.94 9.44 -3.95
CA LYS A 52 0.46 9.28 -4.35
C LYS A 52 1.40 9.16 -3.15
N ARG A 53 1.20 9.99 -2.14
CA ARG A 53 1.95 9.95 -0.87
C ARG A 53 1.83 8.59 -0.20
N ARG A 54 0.59 8.09 -0.05
CA ARG A 54 0.31 6.77 0.54
C ARG A 54 0.94 5.64 -0.27
N GLU A 55 0.92 5.73 -1.59
CA GLU A 55 1.56 4.75 -2.48
C GLU A 55 3.08 4.67 -2.23
N LEU A 56 3.76 5.83 -2.17
CA LEU A 56 5.20 5.89 -1.91
C LEU A 56 5.55 5.36 -0.51
N GLN A 57 4.77 5.72 0.51
CA GLN A 57 4.97 5.22 1.87
C GLN A 57 4.84 3.69 1.96
N ARG A 58 3.85 3.10 1.28
CA ARG A 58 3.71 1.64 1.20
C ARG A 58 4.90 0.99 0.50
N LYS A 59 5.40 1.60 -0.57
CA LYS A 59 6.60 1.12 -1.28
C LYS A 59 7.83 1.14 -0.38
N ILE A 60 8.04 2.23 0.37
CA ILE A 60 9.14 2.34 1.34
C ILE A 60 9.03 1.23 2.39
N SER A 61 7.86 1.08 3.02
CA SER A 61 7.64 0.04 4.05
C SER A 61 7.87 -1.37 3.52
N GLY A 62 7.39 -1.69 2.31
CA GLY A 62 7.61 -3.01 1.71
C GLY A 62 9.10 -3.30 1.43
N ARG A 63 9.91 -2.28 1.14
CA ARG A 63 11.35 -2.43 0.94
C ARG A 63 12.12 -2.55 2.25
N GLU A 64 11.70 -1.83 3.29
CA GLU A 64 12.24 -1.99 4.64
C GLU A 64 12.00 -3.43 5.16
N GLU A 65 10.82 -3.98 4.89
CA GLU A 65 10.53 -5.40 5.16
C GLU A 65 11.40 -6.36 4.34
N ALA A 66 11.68 -6.01 3.07
CA ALA A 66 12.58 -6.79 2.22
C ALA A 66 14.01 -6.83 2.77
N ILE A 67 14.53 -5.70 3.25
CA ILE A 67 15.83 -5.64 3.95
C ILE A 67 15.82 -6.56 5.16
N ALA A 68 14.81 -6.45 6.04
CA ALA A 68 14.73 -7.29 7.22
C ALA A 68 14.65 -8.79 6.86
N ARG A 69 13.98 -9.15 5.75
CA ARG A 69 13.95 -10.52 5.23
C ARG A 69 15.32 -10.96 4.73
N LEU A 70 16.03 -10.14 3.97
CA LEU A 70 17.39 -10.43 3.47
C LEU A 70 18.37 -10.65 4.63
N GLU A 71 18.29 -9.83 5.69
CA GLU A 71 19.12 -10.00 6.89
C GLU A 71 18.86 -11.33 7.60
N ARG A 72 17.59 -11.72 7.75
CA ARG A 72 17.22 -13.02 8.33
C ARG A 72 17.73 -14.19 7.47
N GLN A 73 17.65 -14.08 6.14
CA GLN A 73 18.15 -15.09 5.22
C GLN A 73 19.68 -15.21 5.30
N ARG A 74 20.40 -14.08 5.33
CA ARG A 74 21.85 -14.03 5.54
C ARG A 74 22.26 -14.77 6.81
N GLU A 75 21.62 -14.46 7.94
CA GLU A 75 21.98 -15.11 9.21
C GLU A 75 21.65 -16.61 9.20
N ARG A 76 20.56 -17.02 8.54
CA ARG A 76 20.22 -18.44 8.37
C ARG A 76 21.31 -19.19 7.61
N GLU A 77 21.74 -18.64 6.47
CA GLU A 77 22.80 -19.25 5.66
C GLU A 77 24.14 -19.30 6.41
N LEU A 78 24.53 -18.19 7.05
CA LEU A 78 25.75 -18.14 7.86
C LEU A 78 25.72 -19.15 9.01
N ARG A 79 24.57 -19.35 9.66
CA ARG A 79 24.43 -20.37 10.71
C ARG A 79 24.63 -21.79 10.18
N ILE A 80 24.13 -22.08 8.98
CA ILE A 80 24.34 -23.37 8.31
C ILE A 80 25.84 -23.57 8.04
N LEU A 81 26.51 -22.57 7.48
CA LEU A 81 27.95 -22.61 7.19
C LEU A 81 28.80 -22.76 8.45
N ARG A 82 28.50 -21.99 9.50
CA ARG A 82 29.15 -22.12 10.83
C ARG A 82 28.99 -23.53 11.39
N SER A 83 27.81 -24.14 11.21
CA SER A 83 27.56 -25.52 11.66
C SER A 83 28.35 -26.54 10.85
N LYS A 84 28.44 -26.36 9.52
CA LYS A 84 29.30 -27.19 8.65
C LYS A 84 30.77 -27.08 9.08
N ARG A 85 31.26 -25.86 9.36
CA ARG A 85 32.64 -25.61 9.82
C ARG A 85 32.95 -26.37 11.10
N ARG A 86 32.07 -26.27 12.10
CA ARG A 86 32.23 -26.97 13.38
C ARG A 86 32.30 -28.50 13.23
N ARG A 87 31.51 -29.09 12.33
CA ARG A 87 31.56 -30.54 12.09
C ARG A 87 32.86 -30.97 11.41
N ALA A 88 33.40 -30.13 10.53
CA ALA A 88 34.63 -30.42 9.80
C ALA A 88 35.90 -30.22 10.62
N ALA A 89 35.90 -29.27 11.56
CA ALA A 89 36.97 -29.11 12.54
C ALA A 89 37.22 -30.39 13.38
N ASN A 90 36.19 -31.25 13.49
CA ASN A 90 36.27 -32.53 14.19
C ASN A 90 36.76 -33.70 13.29
N ASN A 91 37.21 -33.44 12.05
CA ASN A 91 37.71 -34.45 11.12
C ASN A 91 39.12 -34.06 10.58
N LEU A 92 39.98 -35.06 10.35
CA LEU A 92 41.42 -34.93 10.09
C LEU A 92 41.78 -34.14 8.80
N ALA A 93 40.80 -33.89 7.93
CA ALA A 93 40.93 -33.10 6.69
C ALA A 93 40.65 -31.58 6.89
N GLY A 94 40.74 -31.09 8.13
CA GLY A 94 40.14 -29.83 8.60
C GLY A 94 40.62 -28.54 7.92
N ALA A 95 41.91 -28.38 7.61
CA ALA A 95 42.46 -27.07 7.21
C ALA A 95 41.94 -26.57 5.84
N THR A 96 42.00 -27.40 4.79
CA THR A 96 41.52 -27.02 3.45
C THR A 96 40.00 -26.82 3.43
N TRP A 97 39.27 -27.61 4.21
CA TRP A 97 37.83 -27.53 4.29
C TRP A 97 37.34 -26.33 5.12
N GLU A 98 38.07 -25.95 6.17
CA GLU A 98 37.78 -24.73 6.93
C GLU A 98 37.98 -23.48 6.08
N GLN A 99 39.03 -23.45 5.26
CA GLN A 99 39.30 -22.35 4.35
C GLN A 99 38.18 -22.18 3.31
N SER A 100 37.71 -23.28 2.70
CA SER A 100 36.62 -23.20 1.71
C SER A 100 35.31 -22.70 2.33
N ILE A 101 34.98 -23.12 3.56
CA ILE A 101 33.80 -22.62 4.26
C ILE A 101 33.96 -21.13 4.62
N ALA A 102 35.15 -20.68 5.03
CA ALA A 102 35.38 -19.26 5.30
C ALA A 102 35.16 -18.40 4.04
N THR A 103 35.65 -18.85 2.89
CA THR A 103 35.38 -18.22 1.60
C THR A 103 33.90 -18.20 1.26
N GLU A 104 33.18 -19.31 1.47
CA GLU A 104 31.72 -19.39 1.25
C GLU A 104 30.96 -18.41 2.17
N MET A 105 31.37 -18.28 3.43
CA MET A 105 30.77 -17.32 4.37
C MET A 105 30.95 -15.88 3.91
N ASN A 106 32.13 -15.50 3.42
CA ASN A 106 32.40 -14.16 2.89
C ASN A 106 31.55 -13.89 1.64
N ALA A 107 31.46 -14.84 0.72
CA ALA A 107 30.63 -14.71 -0.48
C ALA A 107 29.14 -14.52 -0.13
N VAL A 108 28.63 -15.21 0.89
CA VAL A 108 27.26 -15.01 1.41
C VAL A 108 27.10 -13.58 1.95
N ILE A 109 28.05 -13.08 2.74
CA ILE A 109 28.01 -11.72 3.28
C ILE A 109 27.98 -10.69 2.14
N GLU A 110 28.88 -10.82 1.17
CA GLU A 110 28.97 -9.91 0.03
C GLU A 110 27.69 -9.89 -0.81
N LYS A 111 27.14 -11.08 -1.13
CA LYS A 111 25.87 -11.22 -1.84
C LYS A 111 24.75 -10.47 -1.14
N TYR A 112 24.55 -10.71 0.15
CA TYR A 112 23.44 -10.08 0.88
C TYR A 112 23.67 -8.59 1.11
N ASN A 113 24.92 -8.13 1.28
CA ASN A 113 25.22 -6.72 1.35
C ASN A 113 24.86 -6.00 0.04
N ALA A 114 25.23 -6.56 -1.12
CA ALA A 114 24.87 -5.99 -2.42
C ALA A 114 23.34 -5.86 -2.60
N LEU A 115 22.59 -6.89 -2.20
CA LEU A 115 21.11 -6.86 -2.27
C LEU A 115 20.51 -5.81 -1.32
N ILE A 116 21.02 -5.70 -0.09
CA ILE A 116 20.54 -4.73 0.90
C ILE A 116 20.87 -3.30 0.43
N GLU A 117 22.05 -3.06 -0.12
CA GLU A 117 22.41 -1.75 -0.67
C GLU A 117 21.52 -1.34 -1.84
N GLY A 118 21.12 -2.29 -2.70
CA GLY A 118 20.13 -2.05 -3.75
C GLY A 118 18.78 -1.58 -3.18
N GLU A 119 18.26 -2.26 -2.15
CA GLU A 119 17.00 -1.84 -1.49
C GLU A 119 17.12 -0.49 -0.78
N ARG A 120 18.28 -0.20 -0.17
CA ARG A 120 18.56 1.09 0.49
C ARG A 120 18.59 2.26 -0.50
N ALA A 121 19.25 2.09 -1.64
CA ALA A 121 19.32 3.09 -2.69
C ALA A 121 17.91 3.47 -3.18
N GLU A 122 17.08 2.46 -3.35
CA GLU A 122 15.71 2.63 -3.82
C GLU A 122 14.78 3.23 -2.74
N ILE A 123 14.97 2.89 -1.46
CA ILE A 123 14.32 3.62 -0.35
C ILE A 123 14.72 5.10 -0.37
N ALA A 124 16.00 5.41 -0.59
CA ALA A 124 16.48 6.80 -0.65
C ALA A 124 15.79 7.57 -1.79
N TYR A 125 15.71 6.98 -2.98
CA TYR A 125 15.00 7.54 -4.13
C TYR A 125 13.51 7.78 -3.82
N LEU A 126 12.82 6.81 -3.22
CA LEU A 126 11.40 6.94 -2.87
C LEU A 126 11.17 8.02 -1.79
N ARG A 127 12.10 8.18 -0.85
CA ARG A 127 12.04 9.22 0.20
C ARG A 127 12.29 10.61 -0.37
N GLU A 128 13.17 10.75 -1.36
CA GLU A 128 13.34 12.00 -2.11
C GLU A 128 12.04 12.38 -2.81
N ARG A 129 11.47 11.45 -3.58
CA ARG A 129 10.20 11.67 -4.29
C ARG A 129 9.02 11.96 -3.35
N LEU A 130 9.04 11.44 -2.13
CA LEU A 130 8.04 11.76 -1.11
C LEU A 130 8.17 13.20 -0.62
N ARG A 131 9.40 13.68 -0.39
CA ARG A 131 9.67 15.07 0.01
C ARG A 131 9.23 16.06 -1.06
N ASP A 132 9.42 15.74 -2.34
CA ASP A 132 8.96 16.59 -3.45
C ASP A 132 7.43 16.74 -3.51
N LEU A 133 6.66 15.86 -2.86
CA LEU A 133 5.20 15.94 -2.75
C LEU A 133 4.73 16.62 -1.46
N ASP A 134 5.65 17.00 -0.58
CA ASP A 134 5.39 17.71 0.68
C ASP A 134 5.67 19.22 0.59
N VAL A 135 6.32 19.66 -0.51
CA VAL A 135 6.56 21.07 -0.87
C VAL A 135 5.40 21.60 -1.71
#